data_AF-A0A382TD48-F1
#
_entry.id   AF-A0A382TD48-F1
#
_cell.length_a   1.000
_cell.length_b   1.000
_cell.length_c   1.000
_cell.angle_alpha   90.00
_cell.angle_beta   90.00
_cell.angle_gamma   90.00
#
_symmetry.space_group_name_H-M   'P 1'
#
loop_
_entity.id
_entity.type
_entity.pdbx_description
1 polymer ?
#
loop_
_entity_poly.entity_id
_entity_poly.type
_entity_poly.pdbx_seq_one_letter_code
_entity_poly.pdbx_strand_id
1 'polypeptide(L)'
;VLRTRLPDPSLHGDITKLRSLPAVEVVAAGFPCQDLSLAGTRAGLAGTRSGLVGEVFRLIRRSKPEFLLFENVSHLLRLDRGAAIRSLLDTLEEHRYRWAYRLVD
;
A
#
# COMPACT_ATOMS: atom_id res chain seq x y z
N VAL A 1 -12.44 1.43 -17.81
CA VAL A 1 -13.20 1.85 -16.60
C VAL A 1 -12.82 3.26 -16.18
N LEU A 2 -11.62 3.50 -15.61
CA LEU A 2 -11.25 4.84 -15.11
C LEU A 2 -11.38 5.95 -16.17
N ARG A 3 -10.78 5.76 -17.36
CA ARG A 3 -10.90 6.69 -18.50
C ARG A 3 -12.35 6.96 -18.97
N THR A 4 -13.25 6.01 -18.70
CA THR A 4 -14.64 6.05 -19.17
C THR A 4 -15.56 6.67 -18.13
N ARG A 5 -15.20 6.60 -16.85
CA ARG A 5 -16.05 6.96 -15.71
C ARG A 5 -15.58 8.21 -14.97
N LEU A 6 -14.34 8.63 -15.18
CA LEU A 6 -13.77 9.84 -14.56
C LEU A 6 -13.54 10.91 -15.64
N PRO A 7 -13.92 12.18 -15.41
CA PRO A 7 -13.87 13.24 -16.43
C PRO A 7 -12.45 13.58 -16.92
N ASP A 8 -11.48 13.61 -16.02
CA ASP A 8 -10.08 13.94 -16.32
C ASP A 8 -9.11 13.26 -15.35
N PRO A 9 -8.94 11.93 -15.44
CA PRO A 9 -8.03 11.23 -14.55
C PRO A 9 -6.59 11.39 -15.07
N SER A 10 -5.70 11.95 -14.25
CA SER A 10 -4.25 11.81 -14.47
C SER A 10 -3.86 10.34 -14.28
N LEU A 11 -3.86 9.58 -15.37
CA LEU A 11 -3.57 8.15 -15.35
C LEU A 11 -2.10 7.90 -15.65
N HIS A 12 -1.44 7.29 -14.69
CA HIS A 12 -0.11 6.76 -14.86
C HIS A 12 -0.17 5.24 -14.97
N GLY A 13 0.82 4.67 -15.66
CA GLY A 13 0.93 3.22 -15.81
C GLY A 13 1.55 2.57 -14.57
N ASP A 14 2.59 1.78 -14.81
CA ASP A 14 3.32 1.04 -13.79
C ASP A 14 3.85 1.93 -12.65
N ILE A 15 3.37 1.69 -11.42
CA ILE A 15 3.75 2.42 -10.20
C ILE A 15 5.24 2.31 -9.89
N THR A 16 5.90 1.21 -10.31
CA THR A 16 7.34 1.01 -10.11
C THR A 16 8.18 2.04 -10.87
N LYS A 17 7.60 2.67 -11.90
CA LYS A 17 8.24 3.69 -12.74
C LYS A 17 7.91 5.11 -12.26
N LEU A 18 6.99 5.27 -11.31
CA LEU A 18 6.62 6.58 -10.78
C LEU A 18 7.71 7.12 -9.85
N ARG A 19 8.08 8.39 -10.05
CA ARG A 19 9.13 9.06 -9.26
C ARG A 19 8.57 9.81 -8.05
N SER A 20 7.36 10.34 -8.17
CA SER A 20 6.71 11.15 -7.13
C SER A 20 5.20 11.17 -7.33
N LEU A 21 4.49 11.51 -6.26
CA LEU A 21 3.08 11.86 -6.30
C LEU A 21 2.93 13.39 -6.22
N PRO A 22 1.82 13.96 -6.75
CA PRO A 22 1.45 15.33 -6.42
C PRO A 22 1.20 15.48 -4.91
N ALA A 23 1.18 16.73 -4.43
CA ALA A 23 0.75 17.02 -3.08
C ALA A 23 -0.74 16.68 -2.93
N VAL A 24 -1.06 15.79 -1.99
CA VAL A 24 -2.41 15.29 -1.74
C VAL A 24 -2.62 15.07 -0.24
N GLU A 25 -3.85 15.21 0.20
CA GLU A 25 -4.24 14.92 1.59
C GLU A 25 -4.44 13.43 1.83
N VAL A 26 -4.91 12.70 0.81
CA VAL A 26 -5.26 11.28 0.91
C VAL A 26 -4.57 10.48 -0.19
N VAL A 27 -4.00 9.33 0.18
CA VAL A 27 -3.61 8.28 -0.76
C VAL A 27 -4.44 7.03 -0.49
N ALA A 28 -5.20 6.60 -1.50
CA ALA A 28 -5.94 5.34 -1.47
C ALA A 28 -5.22 4.30 -2.33
N ALA A 29 -5.06 3.08 -1.82
CA ALA A 29 -4.44 1.99 -2.56
C ALA A 29 -5.15 0.66 -2.29
N GLY A 30 -5.64 0.04 -3.36
CA GLY A 30 -5.89 -1.40 -3.42
C GLY A 30 -4.71 -2.07 -4.12
N PHE A 31 -4.16 -3.12 -3.54
CA PHE A 31 -2.97 -3.80 -4.05
C PHE A 31 -3.15 -5.33 -4.07
N PRO A 32 -2.47 -6.05 -4.97
CA PRO A 32 -2.55 -7.51 -5.02
C PRO A 32 -2.08 -8.14 -3.70
N CYS A 33 -2.89 -9.02 -3.12
CA CYS A 33 -2.59 -9.69 -1.85
C CYS A 33 -1.40 -10.67 -1.95
N GLN A 34 -1.13 -11.18 -3.15
CA GLN A 34 -0.11 -12.19 -3.43
C GLN A 34 1.31 -11.69 -3.14
N ASP A 35 1.56 -10.40 -3.37
CA ASP A 35 2.90 -9.83 -3.28
C ASP A 35 3.41 -9.65 -1.83
N LEU A 36 2.52 -9.71 -0.84
CA LEU A 36 2.91 -9.62 0.58
C LEU A 36 3.42 -10.94 1.16
N SER A 37 3.07 -12.08 0.55
CA SER A 37 3.55 -13.40 1.01
C SER A 37 5.08 -13.54 0.94
N LEU A 38 5.73 -12.78 0.05
CA LEU A 38 7.18 -12.78 -0.17
C LEU A 38 7.94 -11.89 0.83
N ALA A 39 7.27 -10.93 1.47
CA ALA A 39 7.86 -10.03 2.46
C ALA A 39 8.00 -10.68 3.85
N GLY A 40 7.23 -11.73 4.14
CA GLY A 40 7.26 -12.45 5.43
C GLY A 40 8.56 -13.23 5.70
N THR A 41 9.35 -13.52 4.66
CA THR A 41 10.66 -14.18 4.82
C THR A 41 11.78 -13.19 5.18
N ARG A 42 11.82 -12.82 6.47
CA ARG A 42 13.02 -12.41 7.24
C ARG A 42 13.73 -11.09 6.93
N ALA A 43 13.23 -10.26 6.03
CA ALA A 43 13.63 -8.87 5.97
C ALA A 43 12.34 -8.06 5.93
N GLY A 44 12.19 -7.06 6.79
CA GLY A 44 11.09 -6.10 6.66
C GLY A 44 11.01 -5.53 5.24
N LEU A 45 10.01 -4.71 4.94
CA LEU A 45 9.78 -4.13 3.60
C LEU A 45 10.99 -3.34 3.02
N ALA A 46 12.09 -3.21 3.78
CA ALA A 46 13.41 -2.78 3.33
C ALA A 46 14.19 -3.80 2.46
N GLY A 47 13.85 -5.10 2.48
CA GLY A 47 14.60 -6.16 1.80
C GLY A 47 14.05 -6.51 0.41
N THR A 48 14.35 -5.69 -0.60
CA THR A 48 14.37 -5.97 -2.06
C THR A 48 13.23 -6.75 -2.76
N ARG A 49 12.17 -7.18 -2.06
CA ARG A 49 10.95 -7.81 -2.62
C ARG A 49 9.70 -7.47 -1.81
N SER A 50 9.59 -6.23 -1.35
CA SER A 50 8.31 -5.67 -0.92
C SER A 50 7.37 -5.66 -2.12
N GLY A 51 6.16 -6.19 -1.97
CA GLY A 51 5.15 -6.16 -3.02
C GLY A 51 4.76 -4.76 -3.49
N LEU A 52 3.77 -4.63 -4.40
CA LEU A 52 3.35 -3.32 -4.94
C LEU A 52 2.96 -2.28 -3.88
N VAL A 53 2.58 -2.70 -2.67
CA VAL A 53 2.35 -1.78 -1.53
C VAL A 53 3.63 -1.07 -1.07
N GLY A 54 4.81 -1.69 -1.23
CA GLY A 54 6.10 -1.06 -0.97
C GLY A 54 6.35 0.16 -1.87
N GLU A 55 5.86 0.14 -3.10
CA GLU A 55 5.94 1.29 -4.01
C GLU A 55 5.07 2.46 -3.55
N VAL A 56 3.93 2.16 -2.91
CA VAL A 56 3.10 3.19 -2.25
C VAL A 56 3.91 3.84 -1.13
N PHE A 57 4.50 3.06 -0.23
CA PHE A 57 5.34 3.57 0.86
C PHE A 57 6.56 4.37 0.34
N ARG A 58 7.22 3.90 -0.71
CA ARG A 58 8.32 4.60 -1.38
C ARG A 58 7.90 5.98 -1.88
N LEU A 59 6.73 6.08 -2.50
CA LEU A 59 6.20 7.31 -3.07
C LEU A 59 5.75 8.30 -1.99
N ILE A 60 5.08 7.83 -0.93
CA ILE A 60 4.58 8.70 0.14
C ILE A 60 5.67 9.17 1.11
N ARG A 61 6.86 8.53 1.09
CA ARG A 61 7.97 8.89 2.00
C ARG A 61 8.34 10.37 1.94
N ARG A 62 8.20 11.00 0.76
CA ARG A 62 8.48 12.43 0.57
C ARG A 62 7.22 13.29 0.66
N SER A 63 6.08 12.84 0.14
CA SER A 63 4.86 13.65 0.10
C SER A 63 4.10 13.69 1.43
N LYS A 64 4.23 12.66 2.28
CA LYS A 64 3.62 12.57 3.63
C LYS A 64 2.15 13.03 3.66
N PRO A 65 1.24 12.34 2.93
CA PRO A 65 -0.18 12.65 2.98
C PRO A 65 -0.71 12.53 4.41
N GLU A 66 -1.80 13.21 4.73
CA GLU A 66 -2.40 13.13 6.07
C GLU A 66 -3.08 11.78 6.31
N PHE A 67 -3.73 11.24 5.27
CA PHE A 67 -4.48 10.00 5.35
C PHE A 67 -4.01 8.95 4.32
N LEU A 68 -3.99 7.71 4.78
CA LEU A 68 -3.81 6.52 3.95
C LEU A 68 -5.04 5.63 4.06
N LEU A 69 -5.58 5.19 2.92
CA LEU A 69 -6.67 4.23 2.86
C LEU A 69 -6.20 3.00 2.08
N PHE A 70 -6.07 1.88 2.78
CA PHE A 70 -5.72 0.60 2.18
C PHE A 70 -6.91 -0.34 2.13
N GLU A 71 -7.14 -0.91 0.95
CA GLU A 71 -8.14 -1.92 0.72
C GLU A 71 -7.46 -3.24 0.36
N ASN A 72 -7.98 -4.33 0.94
CA ASN A 72 -7.59 -5.66 0.57
C ASN A 72 -8.67 -6.69 0.93
N VAL A 73 -8.54 -7.88 0.35
CA VAL A 73 -9.38 -9.02 0.70
C VAL A 73 -9.08 -9.53 2.11
N SER A 74 -10.10 -10.10 2.77
CA SER A 74 -10.00 -10.64 4.14
C SER A 74 -8.92 -11.72 4.31
N HIS A 75 -8.51 -12.38 3.22
CA HIS A 75 -7.41 -13.34 3.19
C HIS A 75 -6.08 -12.74 3.68
N LEU A 76 -5.86 -11.43 3.53
CA LEU A 76 -4.66 -10.73 4.01
C LEU A 76 -4.38 -11.00 5.51
N LEU A 77 -5.42 -11.13 6.33
CA LEU A 77 -5.30 -11.39 7.77
C LEU A 77 -4.72 -12.77 8.09
N ARG A 78 -4.84 -13.72 7.17
CA ARG A 78 -4.40 -15.12 7.34
C ARG A 78 -3.15 -15.46 6.53
N LEU A 79 -2.82 -14.63 5.54
CA LEU A 79 -1.67 -14.81 4.67
C LEU A 79 -0.37 -14.90 5.48
N ASP A 80 0.41 -15.95 5.23
CA ASP A 80 1.63 -16.30 5.98
C ASP A 80 1.45 -16.19 7.51
N ARG A 81 0.38 -16.81 8.04
CA ARG A 81 0.05 -16.79 9.48
C ARG A 81 -0.04 -15.36 10.04
N GLY A 82 -0.62 -14.47 9.22
CA GLY A 82 -0.81 -13.05 9.53
C GLY A 82 0.46 -12.19 9.42
N ALA A 83 1.57 -12.71 8.90
CA ALA A 83 2.79 -11.92 8.74
C ALA A 83 2.60 -10.76 7.75
N ALA A 84 1.78 -10.96 6.72
CA ALA A 84 1.48 -9.94 5.72
C ALA A 84 0.81 -8.70 6.35
N ILE A 85 -0.26 -8.89 7.12
CA ILE A 85 -0.92 -7.76 7.80
C ILE A 85 0.00 -7.12 8.83
N ARG A 86 0.75 -7.90 9.63
CA ARG A 86 1.72 -7.34 10.58
C ARG A 86 2.75 -6.45 9.88
N SER A 87 3.33 -6.91 8.78
CA SER A 87 4.30 -6.11 8.02
C SER A 87 3.72 -4.79 7.51
N LEU A 88 2.45 -4.80 7.06
CA LEU A 88 1.77 -3.58 6.63
C LEU A 88 1.59 -2.58 7.78
N LEU A 89 1.15 -3.06 8.94
CA LEU A 89 0.91 -2.25 10.14
C LEU A 89 2.22 -1.72 10.72
N ASP A 90 3.25 -2.55 10.81
CA ASP A 90 4.59 -2.16 11.25
C ASP A 90 5.14 -1.02 10.38
N THR A 91 5.01 -1.12 9.05
CA THR A 91 5.48 -0.04 8.15
C THR A 91 4.60 1.21 8.22
N LEU A 92 3.30 1.11 8.51
CA LEU A 92 2.48 2.29 8.83
C LEU A 92 3.01 3.02 10.08
N GLU A 93 3.37 2.27 11.12
CA GLU A 93 3.95 2.81 12.36
C GLU A 93 5.35 3.41 12.15
N GLU A 94 6.21 2.77 11.34
CA GLU A 94 7.51 3.31 10.92
C GLU A 94 7.37 4.68 10.23
N HIS A 95 6.30 4.83 9.45
CA HIS A 95 5.93 6.09 8.79
C HIS A 95 5.14 7.06 9.70
N ARG A 96 4.97 6.72 10.99
CA ARG A 96 4.28 7.51 12.03
C ARG A 96 2.79 7.69 11.81
N TYR A 97 2.14 6.79 11.08
CA TYR A 97 0.69 6.76 11.00
C TYR A 97 0.10 5.98 12.18
N ARG A 98 -1.02 6.48 12.70
CA ARG A 98 -1.93 5.68 13.51
C ARG A 98 -2.88 4.96 12.58
N TRP A 99 -3.24 3.72 12.93
CA TRP A 99 -4.04 2.88 12.07
C TRP A 99 -5.22 2.27 12.81
N ALA A 100 -6.25 1.97 12.03
CA ALA A 100 -7.37 1.14 12.41
C ALA A 100 -7.80 0.36 11.15
N TYR A 101 -8.34 -0.84 11.33
CA TYR A 101 -8.95 -1.58 10.23
C TYR A 101 -10.24 -2.23 10.68
N ARG A 102 -11.12 -2.49 9.72
CA ARG A 102 -12.39 -3.18 9.92
C ARG A 102 -12.63 -4.12 8.75
N LEU A 103 -13.15 -5.31 9.04
CA LEU A 103 -13.74 -6.17 8.02
C LEU A 103 -15.15 -5.69 7.71
N VAL A 104 -15.45 -5.57 6.43
CA VAL A 104 -16.74 -5.12 5.90
C VAL A 104 -17.29 -6.25 5.04
N ASP A 105 -18.56 -6.59 5.26
CA ASP A 105 -19.32 -7.61 4.54
C ASP A 105 -20.10 -7.00 3.35
#